data_AF-A0A938PFM6-F1
#
_entry.id   AF-A0A938PFM6-F1
#
_cell.length_a   1.000
_cell.length_b   1.000
_cell.length_c   1.000
_cell.angle_alpha   90.00
_cell.angle_beta   90.00
_cell.angle_gamma   90.00
#
_symmetry.space_group_name_H-M   'P 1'
#
loop_
_entity.id
_entity.type
_entity.pdbx_description
1 polymer ?
#
loop_
_entity_poly.entity_id
_entity_poly.type
_entity_poly.pdbx_seq_one_letter_code
_entity_poly.pdbx_strand_id
1 'polypeptide(L)'
;MIYIEPHKGSHAGTPYALRNYQQGAGYQGEYIYDPITFVGTRFWLTGDPVSGIGWYEGPGWPSTLYTTPRPDDGNRRMLISTHPFTFAVNDTQEVVIVIMAARGSSNLQGIEMLKNNFRQLNLQSYSGLLTSVGETTTSRNYSFVLHQNFPNPFNSRTMIRYVIPTLETQNAMTLPKVTLKIYDVLGREIKTLVNEPKPLGEYEIELNASGFASGVYFYKLEAGKYSATKKLILLR
;
A
#
# COMPACT_ATOMS: atom_id res chain seq x y z
N MET A 1 27.09 -3.85 -20.57
CA MET A 1 28.22 -4.38 -19.78
C MET A 1 27.64 -5.07 -18.57
N ILE A 2 27.81 -6.39 -18.44
CA ILE A 2 27.45 -7.11 -17.22
C ILE A 2 28.59 -6.86 -16.25
N TYR A 3 28.36 -6.05 -15.23
CA TYR A 3 29.32 -5.91 -14.14
C TYR A 3 29.30 -7.21 -13.33
N ILE A 4 30.36 -8.00 -13.47
CA ILE A 4 30.63 -9.17 -12.65
C ILE A 4 31.66 -8.72 -11.62
N GLU A 5 31.28 -8.66 -10.34
CA GLU A 5 32.21 -8.31 -9.26
C GLU A 5 33.40 -9.29 -9.26
N PRO A 6 34.64 -8.79 -9.45
CA PRO A 6 35.83 -9.61 -9.35
C PRO A 6 36.27 -9.70 -7.89
N HIS A 7 36.53 -10.94 -7.44
CA HIS A 7 37.05 -11.33 -6.13
C HIS A 7 36.01 -11.50 -4.99
N LYS A 8 35.40 -12.69 -4.98
CA LYS A 8 34.80 -13.31 -3.79
C LYS A 8 35.88 -13.67 -2.77
N GLY A 9 36.36 -12.68 -2.02
CA GLY A 9 37.29 -12.87 -0.90
C GLY A 9 36.56 -13.36 0.36
N SER A 10 37.15 -14.35 1.03
CA SER A 10 36.72 -14.89 2.33
C SER A 10 37.16 -13.95 3.46
N HIS A 11 36.29 -13.03 3.87
CA HIS A 11 36.42 -12.28 5.13
C HIS A 11 35.19 -12.53 5.99
N ALA A 12 35.36 -12.86 7.26
CA ALA A 12 34.24 -12.83 8.22
C ALA A 12 33.65 -11.40 8.21
N GLY A 13 32.39 -11.27 7.79
CA GLY A 13 31.76 -9.99 7.41
C GLY A 13 31.54 -9.78 5.90
N THR A 14 31.65 -10.84 5.09
CA THR A 14 31.59 -10.84 3.61
C THR A 14 30.47 -9.97 2.98
N PRO A 15 30.65 -9.53 1.71
CA PRO A 15 29.55 -9.04 0.85
C PRO A 15 28.31 -9.95 0.84
N TYR A 16 28.47 -11.25 1.12
CA TYR A 16 27.34 -12.17 1.28
C TYR A 16 26.48 -11.83 2.49
N ALA A 17 27.06 -11.50 3.63
CA ALA A 17 26.30 -11.10 4.82
C ALA A 17 25.51 -9.81 4.54
N LEU A 18 26.13 -8.82 3.90
CA LEU A 18 25.46 -7.59 3.50
C LEU A 18 24.33 -7.86 2.47
N ARG A 19 24.59 -8.73 1.49
CA ARG A 19 23.60 -9.17 0.50
C ARG A 19 22.44 -9.92 1.15
N ASN A 20 22.72 -10.74 2.16
CA ASN A 20 21.70 -11.44 2.94
C ASN A 20 20.84 -10.43 3.70
N TYR A 21 21.45 -9.44 4.35
CA TYR A 21 20.72 -8.35 5.01
C TYR A 21 19.84 -7.55 4.03
N GLN A 22 20.34 -7.26 2.83
CA GLN A 22 19.57 -6.61 1.76
C GLN A 22 18.36 -7.44 1.28
N GLN A 23 18.38 -8.75 1.51
CA GLN A 23 17.29 -9.68 1.18
C GLN A 23 16.37 -9.96 2.37
N GLY A 24 16.64 -9.35 3.54
CA GLY A 24 15.88 -9.61 4.76
C GLY A 24 16.29 -10.87 5.51
N ALA A 25 17.37 -11.52 5.09
CA ALA A 25 17.90 -12.71 5.73
C ALA A 25 18.91 -12.36 6.83
N GLY A 26 19.16 -13.32 7.70
CA GLY A 26 20.16 -13.26 8.75
C GLY A 26 21.61 -13.28 8.24
N TYR A 27 22.60 -13.25 9.14
CA TYR A 27 24.02 -13.12 8.76
C TYR A 27 24.49 -14.29 7.88
N GLN A 28 23.99 -15.50 8.12
CA GLN A 28 24.30 -16.71 7.35
C GLN A 28 23.27 -16.99 6.24
N GLY A 29 22.31 -16.09 6.00
CA GLY A 29 21.25 -16.26 5.02
C GLY A 29 20.01 -16.99 5.57
N GLU A 30 19.93 -17.15 6.88
CA GLU A 30 18.78 -17.73 7.55
C GLU A 30 17.52 -16.86 7.39
N TYR A 31 16.36 -17.50 7.23
CA TYR A 31 15.08 -16.80 7.22
C TYR A 31 14.74 -16.33 8.64
N ILE A 32 14.35 -15.06 8.74
CA ILE A 32 13.76 -14.50 9.96
C ILE A 32 12.25 -14.74 9.86
N TYR A 33 11.65 -15.27 10.91
CA TYR A 33 10.21 -15.54 10.98
C TYR A 33 9.60 -14.66 12.06
N ASP A 34 8.49 -14.03 11.76
CA ASP A 34 7.70 -13.29 12.76
C ASP A 34 7.33 -14.23 13.92
N PRO A 35 7.53 -13.84 15.20
CA PRO A 35 7.40 -14.76 16.32
C PRO A 35 5.93 -15.07 16.67
N ILE A 36 4.99 -14.32 16.09
CA ILE A 36 3.56 -14.42 16.38
C ILE A 36 2.84 -15.13 15.23
N THR A 37 3.18 -14.76 14.00
CA THR A 37 2.53 -15.28 12.78
C THR A 37 3.32 -16.43 12.15
N PHE A 38 4.59 -16.63 12.52
CA PHE A 38 5.51 -17.61 11.93
C PHE A 38 5.70 -17.46 10.42
N VAL A 39 5.37 -16.29 9.87
CA VAL A 39 5.58 -15.95 8.46
C VAL A 39 6.99 -15.40 8.28
N GLY A 40 7.68 -15.82 7.21
CA GLY A 40 9.00 -15.30 6.86
C GLY A 40 8.96 -13.79 6.59
N THR A 41 9.86 -13.04 7.21
CA THR A 41 9.94 -11.59 7.13
C THR A 41 11.03 -11.15 6.17
N ARG A 42 10.78 -10.08 5.40
CA ARG A 42 11.79 -9.45 4.52
C ARG A 42 12.60 -8.35 5.22
N PHE A 43 12.27 -8.07 6.49
CA PHE A 43 12.96 -7.08 7.29
C PHE A 43 13.25 -7.69 8.66
N TRP A 44 14.33 -7.21 9.30
CA TRP A 44 14.74 -7.69 10.62
C TRP A 44 13.80 -7.24 11.74
N LEU A 45 13.16 -6.10 11.55
CA LEU A 45 12.24 -5.47 12.48
C LEU A 45 10.90 -5.26 11.76
N THR A 46 10.05 -6.29 11.75
CA THR A 46 8.69 -6.23 11.19
C THR A 46 7.61 -6.01 12.23
N GLY A 47 7.99 -5.79 13.48
CA GLY A 47 7.05 -5.59 14.57
C GLY A 47 6.44 -4.21 14.61
N ASP A 48 5.30 -4.14 15.26
CA ASP A 48 4.54 -2.95 15.52
C ASP A 48 4.46 -2.72 17.04
N PRO A 49 5.23 -1.75 17.59
CA PRO A 49 5.20 -1.47 19.02
C PRO A 49 3.86 -0.84 19.50
N VAL A 50 3.01 -0.34 18.59
CA VAL A 50 1.67 0.18 18.93
C VAL A 50 0.71 -0.97 19.21
N SER A 51 0.76 -2.04 18.41
CA SER A 51 -0.09 -3.22 18.60
C SER A 51 0.58 -4.34 19.41
N GLY A 52 1.88 -4.24 19.68
CA GLY A 52 2.64 -5.23 20.43
C GLY A 52 2.91 -6.52 19.64
N ILE A 53 2.76 -6.49 18.32
CA ILE A 53 2.88 -7.68 17.45
C ILE A 53 4.23 -7.67 16.73
N GLY A 54 4.86 -8.83 16.53
CA GLY A 54 6.06 -8.99 15.71
C GLY A 54 7.37 -8.60 16.41
N TRP A 55 8.44 -8.44 15.63
CA TRP A 55 9.78 -8.07 16.12
C TRP A 55 9.95 -6.56 16.28
N TYR A 56 9.95 -6.05 17.51
CA TYR A 56 10.33 -4.68 17.84
C TYR A 56 11.35 -4.69 19.00
N GLU A 57 12.14 -3.63 19.11
CA GLU A 57 13.18 -3.49 20.14
C GLU A 57 12.53 -3.65 21.53
N GLY A 58 12.77 -4.79 22.20
CA GLY A 58 12.07 -5.22 23.42
C GLY A 58 12.23 -6.72 23.72
N PRO A 59 11.42 -7.29 24.65
CA PRO A 59 11.51 -8.71 25.09
C PRO A 59 11.32 -9.75 23.99
N GLY A 60 10.89 -9.33 22.81
CA GLY A 60 10.80 -10.15 21.62
C GLY A 60 11.79 -9.68 20.57
N TRP A 61 13.08 -9.55 20.88
CA TRP A 61 14.18 -9.60 19.90
C TRP A 61 14.68 -11.06 19.81
N PRO A 62 15.08 -11.60 18.65
CA PRO A 62 15.55 -12.98 18.57
C PRO A 62 16.95 -13.03 19.19
N SER A 63 17.01 -13.14 20.51
CA SER A 63 18.27 -13.26 21.27
C SER A 63 18.92 -14.63 21.10
N THR A 64 18.30 -15.56 20.35
CA THR A 64 18.85 -16.89 20.08
C THR A 64 20.19 -16.88 19.35
N LEU A 65 20.59 -15.74 18.79
CA LEU A 65 21.92 -15.52 18.20
C LEU A 65 23.01 -15.15 19.22
N TYR A 66 22.65 -14.91 20.49
CA TYR A 66 23.57 -14.52 21.56
C TYR A 66 23.29 -15.33 22.84
N THR A 67 24.29 -16.07 23.30
CA THR A 67 24.20 -16.92 24.51
C THR A 67 24.16 -16.15 25.83
N THR A 68 24.14 -14.82 25.79
CA THR A 68 24.07 -13.95 26.96
C THR A 68 23.04 -12.85 26.73
N PRO A 69 22.17 -12.54 27.71
CA PRO A 69 21.28 -11.39 27.63
C PRO A 69 22.16 -10.14 27.53
N ARG A 70 22.22 -9.52 26.35
CA ARG A 70 22.82 -8.20 26.22
C ARG A 70 21.80 -7.17 26.69
N PRO A 71 22.17 -6.25 27.59
CA PRO A 71 21.40 -5.04 27.75
C PRO A 71 21.54 -4.27 26.43
N ASP A 72 20.41 -4.14 25.73
CA ASP A 72 20.07 -3.01 24.86
C ASP A 72 21.30 -2.35 24.19
N ASP A 73 21.94 -3.09 23.28
CA ASP A 73 23.08 -2.59 22.52
C ASP A 73 22.59 -1.58 21.47
N GLY A 74 22.58 -0.31 21.90
CA GLY A 74 22.02 0.87 21.23
C GLY A 74 22.60 1.27 19.87
N ASN A 75 23.08 0.33 19.06
CA ASN A 75 23.46 0.56 17.68
C ASN A 75 22.30 0.26 16.73
N ARG A 76 21.45 1.27 16.53
CA ARG A 76 20.39 1.21 15.53
C ARG A 76 20.95 1.49 14.15
N ARG A 77 20.96 0.47 13.30
CA ARG A 77 21.33 0.60 11.88
C ARG A 77 20.08 0.53 11.04
N MET A 78 19.84 1.56 10.23
CA MET A 78 18.81 1.54 9.21
C MET A 78 19.47 1.20 7.88
N LEU A 79 19.18 0.02 7.33
CA LEU A 79 19.60 -0.37 5.99
C LEU A 79 18.40 -0.22 5.06
N ILE A 80 18.51 0.68 4.08
CA ILE A 80 17.53 0.82 3.01
C ILE A 80 18.13 0.16 1.77
N SER A 81 17.47 -0.88 1.27
CA SER A 81 17.86 -1.56 0.04
C SER A 81 16.77 -1.37 -1.00
N THR A 82 17.17 -0.95 -2.20
CA THR A 82 16.31 -0.99 -3.38
C THR A 82 16.57 -2.33 -4.07
N HIS A 83 15.51 -3.12 -4.31
CA HIS A 83 15.60 -4.41 -5.00
C HIS A 83 16.38 -4.29 -6.33
N PRO A 84 16.96 -5.37 -6.88
CA PRO A 84 17.75 -5.30 -8.11
C PRO A 84 16.98 -4.60 -9.24
N PHE A 85 17.63 -3.60 -9.83
CA PHE A 85 17.16 -2.94 -11.04
C PHE A 85 17.69 -3.68 -12.27
N THR A 86 16.83 -3.88 -13.26
CA THR A 86 17.23 -4.33 -14.60
C THR A 86 17.28 -3.11 -15.50
N PHE A 87 18.47 -2.72 -15.94
CA PHE A 87 18.64 -1.59 -16.87
C PHE A 87 18.75 -2.09 -18.31
N ALA A 88 17.94 -1.55 -19.22
CA ALA A 88 18.26 -1.61 -20.64
C ALA A 88 19.34 -0.56 -20.99
N VAL A 89 20.00 -0.71 -22.14
CA VAL A 89 20.98 0.29 -22.61
C VAL A 89 20.25 1.62 -22.81
N ASN A 90 20.76 2.70 -22.18
CA ASN A 90 20.18 4.04 -22.15
C ASN A 90 18.85 4.18 -21.38
N ASP A 91 18.50 3.20 -20.54
CA ASP A 91 17.36 3.29 -19.64
C ASP A 91 17.67 4.16 -18.42
N THR A 92 16.68 4.88 -17.92
CA THR A 92 16.79 5.73 -16.71
C THR A 92 15.76 5.29 -15.69
N GLN A 93 16.23 4.94 -14.48
CA GLN A 93 15.36 4.59 -13.38
C GLN A 93 15.37 5.69 -12.32
N GLU A 94 14.19 6.17 -11.94
CA GLU A 94 14.02 7.06 -10.79
C GLU A 94 13.85 6.23 -9.51
N VAL A 95 14.58 6.63 -8.46
CA VAL A 95 14.51 6.01 -7.13
C VAL A 95 14.14 7.09 -6.14
N VAL A 96 12.99 6.92 -5.49
CA VAL A 96 12.50 7.88 -4.48
C VAL A 96 12.65 7.30 -3.08
N ILE A 97 13.34 8.04 -2.21
CA ILE A 97 13.47 7.72 -0.78
C ILE A 97 12.67 8.75 0.00
N VAL A 98 11.70 8.29 0.79
CA VAL A 98 10.91 9.15 1.67
C VAL A 98 11.34 8.92 3.11
N ILE A 99 11.84 9.98 3.76
CA ILE A 99 12.13 9.99 5.20
C ILE A 99 11.03 10.82 5.87
N MET A 100 10.31 10.21 6.80
CA MET A 100 9.28 10.88 7.59
C MET A 100 9.69 10.92 9.06
N ALA A 101 9.35 12.03 9.71
CA ALA A 101 9.44 12.18 11.15
C ALA A 101 8.08 12.65 11.69
N ALA A 102 7.70 12.18 12.88
CA ALA A 102 6.58 12.73 13.63
C ALA A 102 6.93 12.78 15.11
N ARG A 103 6.30 13.71 15.84
CA ARG A 103 6.47 13.87 17.28
C ARG A 103 5.10 13.81 17.93
N GLY A 104 4.88 12.78 18.75
CA GLY A 104 3.75 12.70 19.67
C GLY A 104 4.14 13.11 21.09
N SER A 105 3.15 13.20 21.97
CA SER A 105 3.30 13.29 23.43
C SER A 105 3.93 12.04 24.06
N SER A 106 4.01 10.94 23.30
CA SER A 106 4.77 9.73 23.63
C SER A 106 5.43 9.15 22.38
N ASN A 107 6.38 8.23 22.58
CA ASN A 107 7.01 7.45 21.49
C ASN A 107 5.98 6.66 20.69
N LEU A 108 5.01 6.01 21.36
CA LEU A 108 3.94 5.25 20.69
C LEU A 108 3.02 6.16 19.88
N GLN A 109 2.65 7.32 20.42
CA GLN A 109 1.83 8.28 19.68
C GLN A 109 2.60 8.84 18.47
N GLY A 110 3.91 9.06 18.59
CA GLY A 110 4.75 9.46 17.45
C GLY A 110 4.76 8.42 16.32
N ILE A 111 4.83 7.13 16.66
CA ILE A 111 4.75 6.03 15.68
C ILE A 111 3.36 5.95 15.04
N GLU A 112 2.29 6.13 15.82
CA GLU A 112 0.92 6.17 15.31
C GLU A 112 0.72 7.32 14.33
N MET A 113 1.21 8.52 14.66
CA MET A 113 1.20 9.68 13.76
C MET A 113 1.99 9.41 12.48
N LEU A 114 3.18 8.80 12.57
CA LEU A 114 3.96 8.41 11.38
C LEU A 114 3.17 7.48 10.46
N LYS A 115 2.48 6.47 11.00
CA LYS A 115 1.66 5.56 10.20
C LYS A 115 0.50 6.28 9.53
N ASN A 116 -0.16 7.18 10.24
CA ASN A 116 -1.27 7.95 9.70
C ASN A 116 -0.79 8.90 8.58
N ASN A 117 0.32 9.60 8.80
CA ASN A 117 0.95 10.44 7.78
C ASN A 117 1.34 9.61 6.54
N PHE A 118 1.97 8.45 6.73
CA PHE A 118 2.34 7.57 5.62
C PHE A 118 1.13 7.09 4.83
N ARG A 119 0.05 6.67 5.50
CA ARG A 119 -1.20 6.25 4.83
C ARG A 119 -1.83 7.36 4.01
N GLN A 120 -1.60 8.61 4.37
CA GLN A 120 -2.07 9.78 3.62
C GLN A 120 -1.16 10.13 2.43
N LEU A 121 0.07 9.62 2.37
CA LEU A 121 0.95 9.84 1.23
C LEU A 121 0.49 9.02 0.02
N ASN A 122 0.04 9.71 -1.04
CA ASN A 122 -0.21 9.10 -2.33
C ASN A 122 1.12 9.00 -3.13
N LEU A 123 1.73 7.82 -3.13
CA LEU A 123 3.01 7.54 -3.81
C LEU A 123 2.93 7.65 -5.34
N GLN A 124 1.76 7.87 -5.94
CA GLN A 124 1.63 8.07 -7.39
C GLN A 124 1.85 9.52 -7.84
N SER A 125 2.02 10.48 -6.92
CA SER A 125 2.09 11.92 -7.22
C SER A 125 3.47 12.56 -7.02
N TYR A 126 4.56 11.79 -7.11
CA TYR A 126 5.94 12.28 -6.88
C TYR A 126 6.42 13.41 -7.81
N SER A 127 5.67 13.75 -8.85
CA SER A 127 5.94 14.91 -9.72
C SER A 127 5.79 16.29 -9.03
N GLY A 128 5.42 16.37 -7.75
CA GLY A 128 5.16 17.67 -7.11
C GLY A 128 5.22 17.70 -5.59
N LEU A 129 6.07 16.88 -4.95
CA LEU A 129 6.16 16.88 -3.50
C LEU A 129 6.88 18.15 -2.99
N LEU A 130 6.09 19.07 -2.43
CA LEU A 130 6.54 20.27 -1.74
C LEU A 130 7.58 19.93 -0.66
N THR A 131 8.79 20.46 -0.82
CA THR A 131 9.73 20.65 0.29
C THR A 131 9.21 21.76 1.19
N SER A 132 8.47 21.43 2.24
CA SER A 132 8.14 22.40 3.28
C SER A 132 7.97 21.74 4.63
N VAL A 133 8.83 22.13 5.58
CA VAL A 133 8.61 21.97 7.01
C VAL A 133 7.63 23.06 7.44
N GLY A 134 6.37 22.67 7.62
CA GLY A 134 5.34 23.59 8.10
C GLY A 134 4.05 22.82 8.30
N GLU A 135 3.54 22.81 9.53
CA GLU A 135 2.23 22.28 9.89
C GLU A 135 1.17 22.87 8.95
N THR A 136 0.75 22.09 7.96
CA THR A 136 -0.51 22.34 7.27
C THR A 136 -1.27 21.04 7.32
N THR A 137 -2.08 20.90 8.37
CA THR A 137 -3.21 19.96 8.41
C THR A 137 -4.26 20.39 7.39
N THR A 138 -3.92 20.36 6.10
CA THR A 138 -4.96 20.12 5.10
C THR A 138 -5.20 18.62 5.13
N SER A 139 -6.06 18.19 6.07
CA SER A 139 -6.78 16.93 5.93
C SER A 139 -7.51 17.00 4.59
N ARG A 140 -6.87 16.49 3.53
CA ARG A 140 -7.55 16.21 2.28
C ARG A 140 -8.37 14.97 2.58
N ASN A 141 -9.59 15.19 3.06
CA ASN A 141 -10.58 14.15 3.26
C ASN A 141 -10.79 13.45 1.91
N TYR A 142 -10.09 12.35 1.67
CA TYR A 142 -10.52 11.39 0.67
C TYR A 142 -11.83 10.82 1.23
N SER A 143 -12.96 11.25 0.67
CA SER A 143 -14.23 10.59 0.90
C SER A 143 -14.42 9.52 -0.17
N PHE A 144 -15.33 8.57 0.06
CA PHE A 144 -15.81 7.75 -1.03
C PHE A 144 -16.43 8.65 -2.10
N VAL A 145 -16.07 8.44 -3.35
CA VAL A 145 -16.61 9.21 -4.49
C VAL A 145 -16.97 8.26 -5.61
N LEU A 146 -18.19 8.40 -6.13
CA LEU A 146 -18.62 7.79 -7.38
C LEU A 146 -18.76 8.88 -8.43
N HIS A 147 -17.89 8.86 -9.45
CA HIS A 147 -17.92 9.85 -10.52
C HIS A 147 -19.00 9.52 -11.55
N GLN A 148 -19.41 10.55 -12.29
CA GLN A 148 -20.24 10.38 -13.47
C GLN A 148 -19.45 9.58 -14.53
N ASN A 149 -20.11 8.61 -15.17
CA ASN A 149 -19.49 7.84 -16.25
C ASN A 149 -19.18 8.75 -17.45
N PHE A 150 -18.10 8.47 -18.17
CA PHE A 150 -17.71 9.22 -19.36
C PHE A 150 -17.38 8.27 -20.53
N PRO A 151 -17.96 8.51 -21.72
CA PRO A 151 -18.98 9.52 -22.02
C PRO A 151 -20.34 9.21 -21.35
N ASN A 152 -21.19 10.22 -21.17
CA ASN A 152 -22.60 10.07 -20.81
C ASN A 152 -23.43 11.21 -21.44
N PRO A 153 -24.33 10.96 -22.40
CA PRO A 153 -24.73 9.64 -22.90
C PRO A 153 -23.61 8.87 -23.61
N PHE A 154 -23.73 7.55 -23.68
CA PHE A 154 -22.74 6.67 -24.32
C PHE A 154 -23.38 5.69 -25.28
N ASN A 155 -22.60 5.16 -26.21
CA ASN A 155 -23.03 4.08 -27.09
C ASN A 155 -22.69 2.72 -26.48
N SER A 156 -21.76 1.95 -27.04
CA SER A 156 -21.51 0.59 -26.56
C SER A 156 -20.65 0.52 -25.29
N ARG A 157 -19.83 1.55 -25.01
CA ARG A 157 -18.84 1.54 -23.92
C ARG A 157 -18.76 2.88 -23.20
N THR A 158 -18.52 2.83 -21.89
CA THR A 158 -18.30 4.00 -21.04
C THR A 158 -17.40 3.64 -19.87
N MET A 159 -16.66 4.62 -19.34
CA MET A 159 -15.79 4.43 -18.18
C MET A 159 -16.48 4.92 -16.92
N ILE A 160 -16.49 4.10 -15.88
CA ILE A 160 -16.97 4.46 -14.54
C ILE A 160 -15.76 4.59 -13.62
N ARG A 161 -15.62 5.76 -12.99
CA ARG A 161 -14.55 6.04 -12.02
C ARG A 161 -15.10 6.12 -10.60
N TYR A 162 -14.36 5.58 -9.65
CA TYR A 162 -14.66 5.73 -8.23
C TYR A 162 -13.41 5.72 -7.36
N VAL A 163 -13.54 6.33 -6.18
CA VAL A 163 -12.45 6.47 -5.20
C VAL A 163 -12.82 5.73 -3.93
N ILE A 164 -11.91 4.88 -3.46
CA ILE A 164 -11.96 4.25 -2.14
C ILE A 164 -10.99 5.00 -1.24
N PRO A 165 -11.47 5.71 -0.20
CA PRO A 165 -10.62 6.47 0.68
C PRO A 165 -9.91 5.59 1.71
N THR A 166 -8.92 6.17 2.35
CA THR A 166 -8.39 5.69 3.64
C THR A 166 -9.49 5.76 4.69
N LEU A 167 -10.11 4.61 5.00
CA LEU A 167 -11.03 4.50 6.13
C LEU A 167 -10.22 4.57 7.44
N GLU A 168 -10.55 5.54 8.30
CA GLU A 168 -9.99 5.66 9.66
C GLU A 168 -10.41 4.50 10.59
N THR A 169 -11.45 3.74 10.23
CA THR A 169 -12.08 2.80 11.14
C THR A 169 -11.77 1.35 10.80
N GLN A 170 -11.19 0.68 11.80
CA GLN A 170 -11.07 -0.78 12.02
C GLN A 170 -9.86 -1.43 11.34
N ASN A 171 -8.84 -1.74 12.17
CA ASN A 171 -7.76 -2.70 11.98
C ASN A 171 -7.19 -2.81 10.55
N ALA A 172 -5.91 -2.46 10.39
CA ALA A 172 -5.14 -2.39 9.15
C ALA A 172 -5.06 -3.70 8.30
N MET A 173 -5.91 -4.70 8.55
CA MET A 173 -5.95 -5.99 7.89
C MET A 173 -7.28 -6.29 7.15
N THR A 174 -8.31 -5.43 7.19
CA THR A 174 -9.58 -5.71 6.48
C THR A 174 -9.82 -4.72 5.34
N LEU A 175 -9.75 -5.21 4.10
CA LEU A 175 -10.12 -4.45 2.91
C LEU A 175 -11.65 -4.25 2.86
N PRO A 176 -12.16 -3.03 2.58
CA PRO A 176 -13.58 -2.82 2.41
C PRO A 176 -14.10 -3.64 1.22
N LYS A 177 -15.16 -4.41 1.44
CA LYS A 177 -15.88 -5.08 0.36
C LYS A 177 -16.61 -4.03 -0.47
N VAL A 178 -16.30 -3.97 -1.77
CA VAL A 178 -16.89 -3.03 -2.70
C VAL A 178 -17.82 -3.76 -3.66
N THR A 179 -19.03 -3.24 -3.81
CA THR A 179 -19.98 -3.68 -4.83
C THR A 179 -20.29 -2.53 -5.79
N LEU A 180 -20.15 -2.77 -7.09
CA LEU A 180 -20.57 -1.86 -8.15
C LEU A 180 -21.52 -2.63 -9.06
N LYS A 181 -22.78 -2.19 -9.13
CA LYS A 181 -23.85 -2.89 -9.85
C LYS A 181 -24.64 -1.94 -10.74
N ILE A 182 -25.16 -2.46 -11.84
CA ILE A 182 -26.03 -1.77 -12.79
C ILE A 182 -27.47 -2.24 -12.59
N TYR A 183 -28.40 -1.29 -12.61
CA TYR A 183 -29.83 -1.48 -12.43
C TYR A 183 -30.62 -0.82 -13.55
N ASP A 184 -31.79 -1.36 -13.87
CA ASP A 184 -32.76 -0.69 -14.74
C ASP A 184 -33.65 0.30 -13.97
N VAL A 185 -34.57 0.96 -14.68
CA VAL A 185 -35.51 1.93 -14.11
C VAL A 185 -36.49 1.33 -13.09
N LEU A 186 -36.66 0.01 -13.09
CA LEU A 186 -37.49 -0.72 -12.12
C LEU A 186 -36.69 -1.19 -10.91
N GLY A 187 -35.38 -0.88 -10.85
CA GLY A 187 -34.49 -1.31 -9.77
C GLY A 187 -34.04 -2.76 -9.87
N ARG A 188 -34.24 -3.43 -11.02
CA ARG A 188 -33.76 -4.80 -11.22
C ARG A 188 -32.26 -4.77 -11.53
N GLU A 189 -31.49 -5.62 -10.86
CA GLU A 189 -30.06 -5.77 -11.14
C GLU A 189 -29.87 -6.38 -12.54
N ILE A 190 -29.13 -5.68 -13.39
CA ILE A 190 -28.81 -6.10 -14.76
C ILE A 190 -27.42 -6.71 -14.84
N LYS A 191 -26.46 -6.14 -14.10
CA LYS A 191 -25.06 -6.58 -14.16
C LYS A 191 -24.29 -6.16 -12.90
N THR A 192 -23.54 -7.09 -12.32
CA THR A 192 -22.50 -6.78 -11.34
C THR A 192 -21.18 -6.52 -12.05
N LEU A 193 -20.54 -5.37 -11.78
CA LEU A 193 -19.22 -4.99 -12.31
C LEU A 193 -18.10 -5.27 -11.32
N VAL A 194 -18.35 -5.06 -10.02
CA VAL A 194 -17.39 -5.32 -8.94
C VAL A 194 -18.14 -5.94 -7.76
N ASN A 195 -17.57 -6.95 -7.12
CA ASN A 195 -18.09 -7.55 -5.88
C ASN A 195 -16.95 -8.24 -5.12
N GLU A 196 -15.96 -7.45 -4.71
CA GLU A 196 -14.74 -7.98 -4.09
C GLU A 196 -14.14 -6.98 -3.09
N PRO A 197 -13.28 -7.43 -2.15
CA PRO A 197 -12.48 -6.53 -1.33
C PRO A 197 -11.50 -5.76 -2.20
N LYS A 198 -11.46 -4.43 -2.04
CA LYS A 198 -10.56 -3.55 -2.81
C LYS A 198 -9.67 -2.73 -1.86
N PRO A 199 -8.37 -2.58 -2.15
CA PRO A 199 -7.51 -1.64 -1.42
C PRO A 199 -7.93 -0.19 -1.64
N LEU A 200 -7.38 0.72 -0.82
CA LEU A 200 -7.50 2.15 -1.06
C LEU A 200 -6.93 2.51 -2.44
N GLY A 201 -7.56 3.48 -3.11
CA GLY A 201 -7.13 3.92 -4.44
C GLY A 201 -8.26 4.42 -5.33
N GLU A 202 -7.87 4.90 -6.49
CA GLU A 202 -8.77 5.28 -7.57
C GLU A 202 -8.91 4.10 -8.55
N TYR A 203 -10.14 3.84 -8.96
CA TYR A 203 -10.48 2.74 -9.84
C TYR A 203 -11.25 3.24 -11.05
N GLU A 204 -10.93 2.64 -12.18
CA GLU A 204 -11.60 2.87 -13.45
C GLU A 204 -12.03 1.53 -14.02
N ILE A 205 -13.29 1.42 -14.43
CA ILE A 205 -13.85 0.21 -15.02
C ILE A 205 -14.63 0.53 -16.29
N GLU A 206 -14.39 -0.25 -17.34
CA GLU A 206 -15.16 -0.16 -18.58
C GLU A 206 -16.47 -0.94 -18.43
N LEU A 207 -17.59 -0.27 -18.70
CA LEU A 207 -18.88 -0.92 -18.92
C LEU A 207 -19.08 -1.11 -20.43
N ASN A 208 -19.05 -2.37 -20.87
CA ASN A 208 -19.56 -2.76 -22.19
C ASN A 208 -21.03 -3.16 -22.08
N ALA A 209 -21.90 -2.37 -22.72
CA ALA A 209 -23.35 -2.49 -22.72
C ALA A 209 -23.91 -3.04 -24.06
N SER A 210 -23.11 -3.79 -24.83
CA SER A 210 -23.52 -4.28 -26.16
C SER A 210 -24.78 -5.14 -26.17
N GLY A 211 -25.16 -5.76 -25.04
CA GLY A 211 -26.40 -6.52 -24.89
C GLY A 211 -27.55 -5.76 -24.22
N PHE A 212 -27.40 -4.46 -23.95
CA PHE A 212 -28.41 -3.65 -23.28
C PHE A 212 -29.26 -2.90 -24.32
N ALA A 213 -30.53 -2.64 -24.01
CA ALA A 213 -31.40 -1.82 -24.84
C ALA A 213 -31.08 -0.34 -24.65
N SER A 214 -31.32 0.51 -25.65
CA SER A 214 -31.21 1.97 -25.49
C SER A 214 -32.14 2.45 -24.38
N GLY A 215 -31.67 3.34 -23.53
CA GLY A 215 -32.47 3.83 -22.40
C GLY A 215 -31.66 4.31 -21.21
N VAL A 216 -32.37 4.49 -20.10
CA VAL A 216 -31.82 4.98 -18.84
C VAL A 216 -31.56 3.81 -17.91
N TYR A 217 -30.39 3.80 -17.29
CA TYR A 217 -30.00 2.85 -16.26
C TYR A 217 -29.35 3.59 -15.10
N PHE A 218 -29.12 2.86 -14.01
CA PHE A 218 -28.47 3.39 -12.82
C PHE A 218 -27.33 2.48 -12.42
N TYR A 219 -26.24 3.06 -11.92
CA TYR A 219 -25.16 2.30 -11.31
C TYR A 219 -24.99 2.73 -9.86
N LYS A 220 -24.82 1.74 -8.99
CA LYS A 220 -24.72 1.93 -7.55
C LYS A 220 -23.40 1.35 -7.05
N LEU A 221 -22.66 2.17 -6.32
CA LEU A 221 -21.46 1.79 -5.58
C LEU A 221 -21.82 1.67 -4.11
N GLU A 222 -21.51 0.53 -3.49
CA GLU A 222 -21.66 0.32 -2.05
C GLU A 222 -20.33 -0.17 -1.46
N ALA A 223 -19.95 0.41 -0.33
CA ALA A 223 -18.73 0.07 0.40
C ALA A 223 -18.94 0.36 1.89
N GLY A 224 -19.21 -0.67 2.69
CA GLY A 224 -19.56 -0.51 4.10
C GLY A 224 -20.82 0.36 4.27
N LYS A 225 -20.67 1.51 4.95
CA LYS A 225 -21.76 2.49 5.17
C LYS A 225 -21.96 3.45 3.98
N TYR A 226 -21.03 3.49 3.03
CA TYR A 226 -21.15 4.35 1.87
C TYR A 226 -22.03 3.71 0.80
N SER A 227 -22.93 4.52 0.24
CA SER A 227 -23.78 4.14 -0.88
C SER A 227 -24.00 5.35 -1.78
N ALA A 228 -23.70 5.22 -3.07
CA ALA A 228 -23.94 6.27 -4.05
C ALA A 228 -24.49 5.68 -5.34
N THR A 229 -25.42 6.41 -5.97
CA THR A 229 -26.05 6.03 -7.23
C THR A 229 -25.91 7.15 -8.25
N LYS A 230 -25.63 6.77 -9.50
CA LYS A 230 -25.54 7.69 -10.63
C LYS A 230 -26.30 7.13 -11.83
N LYS A 231 -26.76 8.03 -12.70
CA LYS A 231 -27.56 7.72 -13.88
C LYS A 231 -26.64 7.55 -15.09
N LEU A 232 -26.89 6.53 -15.91
CA LEU A 232 -26.23 6.31 -17.20
C LEU A 232 -27.29 6.30 -18.31
N ILE A 233 -26.98 6.94 -19.45
CA ILE A 233 -27.88 7.04 -20.60
C ILE A 233 -27.21 6.35 -21.78
N LEU A 234 -27.79 5.23 -22.21
CA LEU A 234 -27.35 4.44 -23.35
C LEU A 234 -28.09 4.88 -24.61
N LEU A 235 -27.34 5.39 -25.59
CA LEU A 235 -27.81 5.75 -26.93
C LEU A 235 -27.28 4.73 -27.93
N ARG A 236 -28.18 4.14 -28.71
CA ARG A 236 -27.81 3.24 -29.81
C ARG A 236 -28.65 3.57 -31.02
#